data_AF-H8I608-F1
#
_entry.id   AF-H8I608-F1
#
_cell.length_a   1.000
_cell.length_b   1.000
_cell.length_c   1.000
_cell.angle_alpha   90.00
_cell.angle_beta   90.00
_cell.angle_gamma   90.00
#
_symmetry.space_group_name_H-M   'P 1'
#
loop_
_entity.id
_entity.type
_entity.pdbx_description
1 polymer ?
#
loop_
_entity_poly.entity_id
_entity_poly.type
_entity_poly.pdbx_seq_one_letter_code
_entity_poly.pdbx_strand_id
1 'polypeptide(L)'
;MVEKSTMIMGEEPSPEDIAELDNLKIQIVEQLRAADVKFPIRNKDELARVYPKGTRMSCTYKGKQISIHDLIPLIDDRVFPLENAGDTATALVSSCQLLK
;
A
#
# COMPACT_ATOMS: atom_id res chain seq x y z
N MET A 1 -38.95 -20.13 -7.24
CA MET A 1 -37.84 -19.27 -7.69
C MET A 1 -37.21 -18.72 -6.43
N VAL A 2 -36.02 -19.18 -6.05
CA VAL A 2 -35.30 -18.64 -4.89
C VAL A 2 -33.89 -18.33 -5.38
N GLU A 3 -33.54 -17.06 -5.24
CA GLU A 3 -32.36 -16.40 -5.77
C GLU A 3 -31.06 -17.14 -5.44
N LYS A 4 -30.30 -17.41 -6.50
CA LYS A 4 -28.92 -17.87 -6.42
C LYS A 4 -28.08 -16.65 -6.03
N SER A 5 -27.90 -16.43 -4.73
CA SER A 5 -26.91 -15.49 -4.22
C SER A 5 -25.53 -15.98 -4.63
N THR A 6 -25.05 -15.48 -5.77
CA THR A 6 -23.66 -15.58 -6.20
C THR A 6 -22.81 -14.86 -5.16
N MET A 7 -22.37 -15.60 -4.15
CA MET A 7 -21.24 -15.20 -3.33
C MET A 7 -20.03 -15.17 -4.26
N ILE A 8 -19.64 -13.98 -4.68
CA ILE A 8 -18.32 -13.71 -5.26
C ILE A 8 -17.34 -13.89 -4.09
N MET A 9 -16.94 -15.13 -3.83
CA MET A 9 -15.75 -15.44 -3.04
C MET A 9 -14.59 -14.86 -3.84
N GLY A 10 -14.01 -13.76 -3.36
CA GLY A 10 -12.79 -13.22 -3.93
C GLY A 10 -11.77 -14.33 -4.03
N GLU A 11 -11.20 -14.52 -5.22
CA GLU A 11 -10.15 -15.50 -5.47
C GLU A 11 -9.07 -15.38 -4.38
N GLU A 12 -8.75 -16.50 -3.73
CA GLU A 12 -7.65 -16.57 -2.79
C GLU A 12 -6.38 -16.06 -3.52
N PRO A 13 -5.60 -15.15 -2.92
CA PRO A 13 -4.43 -14.62 -3.59
C PRO A 13 -3.50 -15.77 -3.93
N SER A 14 -3.12 -15.87 -5.21
CA SER A 14 -2.16 -16.86 -5.67
C SER A 14 -0.85 -16.70 -4.90
N PRO A 15 -0.05 -17.77 -4.72
CA PRO A 15 1.28 -17.65 -4.11
C PRO A 15 2.18 -16.62 -4.81
N GLU A 16 1.97 -16.41 -6.11
CA GLU A 16 2.62 -15.36 -6.89
C GLU A 16 2.17 -13.95 -6.47
N ASP A 17 0.86 -13.72 -6.29
CA ASP A 17 0.32 -12.46 -5.78
C ASP A 17 0.91 -12.13 -4.40
N ILE A 18 1.01 -13.13 -3.52
CA ILE A 18 1.59 -12.99 -2.17
C ILE A 18 3.08 -12.59 -2.29
N ALA A 19 3.84 -13.27 -3.15
CA ALA A 19 5.26 -12.97 -3.37
C ALA A 19 5.48 -11.57 -3.96
N GLU A 20 4.63 -11.11 -4.88
CA GLU A 20 4.69 -9.75 -5.42
C GLU A 20 4.41 -8.71 -4.33
N LEU A 21 3.44 -8.97 -3.46
CA LEU A 21 3.11 -8.12 -2.33
C LEU A 21 4.23 -8.01 -1.30
N ASP A 22 4.88 -9.13 -0.97
CA ASP A 22 6.04 -9.12 -0.07
C ASP A 22 7.25 -8.42 -0.71
N ASN A 23 7.50 -8.63 -2.00
CA ASN A 23 8.54 -7.89 -2.73
C ASN A 23 8.28 -6.39 -2.75
N LEU A 24 7.02 -5.98 -2.90
CA LEU A 24 6.62 -4.59 -2.82
C LEU A 24 6.89 -4.02 -1.42
N LYS A 25 6.49 -4.74 -0.36
CA LYS A 25 6.79 -4.32 1.03
C LYS A 25 8.29 -4.14 1.26
N ILE A 26 9.12 -5.08 0.80
CA ILE A 26 10.59 -5.02 0.93
C ILE A 26 11.11 -3.74 0.25
N GLN A 27 10.71 -3.49 -0.99
CA GLN A 27 11.12 -2.29 -1.73
C GLN A 27 10.70 -0.98 -1.03
N ILE A 28 9.50 -0.93 -0.43
CA ILE A 28 9.04 0.24 0.34
C ILE A 28 9.97 0.46 1.54
N VAL A 29 10.25 -0.60 2.31
CA VAL A 29 11.12 -0.52 3.49
C VAL A 29 12.54 -0.09 3.10
N GLU A 30 13.09 -0.62 2.02
CA GLU A 30 14.41 -0.23 1.52
C GLU A 30 14.45 1.25 1.12
N GLN A 31 13.40 1.76 0.45
CA GLN A 31 13.31 3.18 0.12
C GLN A 31 13.21 4.07 1.36
N LEU A 32 12.40 3.69 2.35
CA LEU A 32 12.28 4.43 3.61
C LEU A 32 13.61 4.49 4.35
N ARG A 33 14.38 3.39 4.33
CA ARG A 33 15.74 3.36 4.90
C ARG A 33 16.71 4.22 4.11
N ALA A 34 16.70 4.11 2.78
CA ALA A 34 17.59 4.88 1.90
C ALA A 34 17.31 6.39 1.96
N ALA A 35 16.06 6.77 2.18
CA ALA A 35 15.64 8.16 2.35
C ALA A 35 15.82 8.70 3.79
N ASP A 36 16.40 7.92 4.71
CA ASP A 36 16.62 8.26 6.13
C ASP A 36 15.36 8.80 6.82
N VAL A 37 14.22 8.18 6.55
CA VAL A 37 12.91 8.65 7.04
C VAL A 37 12.87 8.59 8.56
N LYS A 38 12.49 9.72 9.17
CA LYS A 38 12.29 9.80 10.62
C LYS A 38 10.91 9.27 10.98
N PHE A 39 10.89 8.29 11.86
CA PHE A 39 9.69 7.76 12.49
C PHE A 39 9.48 8.38 13.88
N PRO A 40 8.23 8.47 14.38
CA PRO A 40 7.01 8.06 13.70
C PRO A 40 6.51 9.06 12.65
N ILE A 41 5.91 8.56 11.57
CA ILE A 41 5.18 9.39 10.61
C ILE A 41 3.78 9.61 11.20
N ARG A 42 3.42 10.86 11.46
CA ARG A 42 2.23 11.20 12.28
C ARG A 42 0.96 11.40 11.47
N ASN A 43 1.07 11.66 10.18
CA ASN A 43 -0.05 11.95 9.30
C ASN A 43 0.31 11.76 7.82
N LYS A 44 -0.71 11.83 6.97
CA LYS A 44 -0.59 11.73 5.51
C LYS A 44 0.33 12.79 4.91
N ASP A 45 0.30 14.03 5.41
CA ASP A 45 1.16 15.10 4.91
C ASP A 45 2.65 14.80 5.13
N GLU A 46 3.02 14.23 6.28
CA GLU A 46 4.38 13.75 6.52
C GLU A 46 4.77 12.63 5.56
N LEU A 47 3.87 11.67 5.34
CA LEU A 47 4.10 10.58 4.39
C LEU A 47 4.24 11.08 2.94
N ALA A 48 3.45 12.08 2.54
CA ALA A 48 3.50 12.70 1.22
C ALA A 48 4.80 13.49 0.98
N ARG A 49 5.44 13.99 2.04
CA ARG A 49 6.77 14.60 1.96
C ARG A 49 7.87 13.57 1.77
N VAL A 50 7.73 12.39 2.38
CA VAL A 50 8.66 11.26 2.21
C VAL A 50 8.59 10.70 0.79
N TYR A 51 7.37 10.62 0.23
CA TYR A 51 7.11 10.14 -1.12
C TYR A 51 6.64 11.28 -2.02
N PRO A 52 7.55 12.10 -2.57
CA PRO A 52 7.17 13.19 -3.46
C PRO A 52 6.53 12.67 -4.75
N LYS A 53 5.81 13.56 -5.44
CA LYS A 53 5.24 13.26 -6.77
C LYS A 53 6.33 12.76 -7.71
N GLY A 54 6.08 11.60 -8.34
CA GLY A 54 7.03 10.96 -9.25
C GLY A 54 7.94 9.91 -8.60
N THR A 55 7.71 9.51 -7.34
CA THR A 55 8.32 8.28 -6.81
C THR A 55 8.01 7.13 -7.76
N ARG A 56 9.05 6.46 -8.27
CA ARG A 56 8.98 5.39 -9.28
C ARG A 56 8.24 4.13 -8.83
N MET A 57 7.81 4.10 -7.58
CA MET A 57 7.14 2.95 -7.02
C MET A 57 5.66 3.03 -7.29
N SER A 58 5.15 1.97 -7.91
CA SER A 58 3.77 1.90 -8.35
C SER A 58 3.15 0.57 -7.99
N CYS A 59 1.94 0.61 -7.45
CA CYS A 59 1.08 -0.55 -7.36
C CYS A 59 0.19 -0.64 -8.60
N THR A 60 -0.26 -1.84 -8.93
CA THR A 60 -1.26 -2.04 -9.97
C THR A 60 -2.66 -1.94 -9.35
N TYR A 61 -3.39 -0.87 -9.68
CA TYR A 61 -4.79 -0.65 -9.30
C TYR A 61 -5.73 -0.87 -10.50
N LYS A 62 -6.60 -1.90 -10.48
CA LYS A 62 -7.57 -2.17 -11.57
C LYS A 62 -6.93 -2.17 -12.98
N GLY A 63 -5.72 -2.72 -13.09
CA GLY A 63 -4.94 -2.72 -14.33
C GLY A 63 -4.24 -1.39 -14.68
N LYS A 64 -4.26 -0.41 -13.78
CA LYS A 64 -3.57 0.88 -13.92
C LYS A 64 -2.42 0.99 -12.93
N GLN A 65 -1.28 1.45 -13.41
CA GLN A 65 -0.14 1.73 -12.56
C GLN A 65 -0.39 3.03 -11.78
N ILE A 66 -0.52 2.95 -10.44
CA ILE A 66 -0.71 4.10 -9.56
C ILE A 66 0.53 4.29 -8.70
N SER A 67 1.02 5.53 -8.59
CA SER A 67 2.20 5.86 -7.78
C SER A 67 1.88 5.82 -6.28
N ILE A 68 2.88 5.52 -5.45
CA ILE A 68 2.78 5.59 -3.98
C ILE A 68 2.17 6.91 -3.52
N HIS A 69 2.60 8.04 -4.12
CA HIS A 69 2.08 9.36 -3.77
C HIS A 69 0.56 9.48 -3.92
N ASP A 70 -0.02 8.88 -4.97
CA ASP A 70 -1.46 8.90 -5.22
C ASP A 70 -2.24 7.95 -4.30
N LEU A 71 -1.55 7.00 -3.65
CA LEU A 71 -2.14 6.08 -2.67
C LEU A 71 -2.19 6.67 -1.26
N ILE A 72 -1.28 7.58 -0.92
CA ILE A 72 -1.24 8.24 0.40
C ILE A 72 -2.58 8.85 0.84
N PRO A 73 -3.35 9.57 -0.01
CA PRO A 73 -4.66 10.06 0.39
C PRO A 73 -5.68 8.95 0.69
N LEU A 74 -5.50 7.75 0.12
CA LEU A 74 -6.39 6.60 0.30
C LEU A 74 -6.10 5.80 1.58
N ILE A 75 -4.92 5.99 2.18
CA ILE A 75 -4.58 5.37 3.47
C ILE A 75 -5.59 5.84 4.52
N ASP A 76 -6.01 4.97 5.43
CA ASP A 76 -6.90 5.37 6.52
C ASP A 76 -6.15 6.20 7.58
N ASP A 77 -6.69 7.35 8.00
CA ASP A 77 -6.03 8.20 8.99
C ASP A 77 -5.84 7.52 10.36
N ARG A 78 -6.59 6.44 10.66
CA ARG A 78 -6.49 5.66 11.89
C ARG A 78 -5.23 4.80 11.99
N VAL A 79 -4.51 4.58 10.88
CA VAL A 79 -3.24 3.83 10.91
C VAL A 79 -2.06 4.67 11.37
N PHE A 80 -2.23 5.99 11.47
CA PHE A 80 -1.21 6.87 12.01
C PHE A 80 -1.30 6.94 13.55
N PRO A 81 -0.16 7.07 14.25
CA PRO A 81 1.19 7.22 13.74
C PRO A 81 1.81 5.89 13.25
N LEU A 82 2.54 5.95 12.14
CA LEU A 82 3.31 4.82 11.64
C LEU A 82 4.67 4.81 12.34
N GLU A 83 4.88 3.83 13.21
CA GLU A 83 6.01 3.78 14.15
C GLU A 83 7.32 3.34 13.48
N ASN A 84 7.24 2.63 12.36
CA ASN A 84 8.41 2.13 11.65
C ASN A 84 8.15 1.92 10.14
N ALA A 85 9.21 1.57 9.42
CA ALA A 85 9.17 1.36 7.98
C ALA A 85 8.28 0.18 7.58
N GLY A 86 8.19 -0.87 8.40
CA GLY A 86 7.36 -2.05 8.14
C GLY A 86 5.86 -1.74 8.25
N ASP A 87 5.46 -0.96 9.25
CA ASP A 87 4.09 -0.49 9.41
C ASP A 87 3.68 0.41 8.25
N THR A 88 4.59 1.31 7.84
CA THR A 88 4.39 2.20 6.69
C THR A 88 4.21 1.42 5.40
N ALA A 89 5.07 0.43 5.16
CA ALA A 89 4.95 -0.46 4.01
C ALA A 89 3.64 -1.24 4.03
N THR A 90 3.24 -1.75 5.18
CA THR A 90 1.99 -2.49 5.32
C THR A 90 0.77 -1.60 5.06
N ALA A 91 0.75 -0.37 5.56
CA ALA A 91 -0.34 0.59 5.32
C ALA A 91 -0.45 0.97 3.84
N LEU A 92 0.68 1.21 3.18
CA LEU A 92 0.75 1.52 1.75
C LEU A 92 0.29 0.34 0.89
N VAL A 93 0.82 -0.85 1.16
CA VAL A 93 0.47 -2.07 0.43
C VAL A 93 -0.99 -2.48 0.65
N SER A 94 -1.52 -2.33 1.87
CA SER A 94 -2.94 -2.59 2.14
C SER A 94 -3.83 -1.67 1.30
N SER A 95 -3.43 -0.41 1.14
CA SER A 95 -4.14 0.53 0.27
C SER A 95 -4.06 0.16 -1.22
N CYS A 96 -3.04 -0.58 -1.63
CA CYS A 96 -2.97 -1.20 -2.96
C CYS A 96 -3.91 -2.40 -3.11
N GLN A 97 -4.08 -3.20 -2.05
CA GLN A 97 -4.94 -4.40 -2.06
C GLN A 97 -6.43 -4.11 -1.93
N LEU A 98 -6.83 -3.02 -1.27
CA LEU A 98 -8.23 -2.59 -1.03
C LEU A 98 -9.04 -2.29 -2.30
N LEU A 99 -8.48 -2.63 -3.44
CA LEU A 99 -8.84 -2.14 -4.75
C LEU A 99 -8.93 -3.27 -5.80
N LYS A 100 -8.87 -4.54 -5.34
CA LYS A 100 -9.38 -5.71 -6.09
C LYS A 100 -10.90 -5.63 -6.23
#